data_AF-A0A450UPN6-F1
#
_entry.id   AF-A0A450UPN6-F1
#
_cell.length_a   1.000
_cell.length_b   1.000
_cell.length_c   1.000
_cell.angle_alpha   90.00
_cell.angle_beta   90.00
_cell.angle_gamma   90.00
#
_symmetry.space_group_name_H-M   'P 1'
#
loop_
_entity.id
_entity.type
_entity.pdbx_description
1 polymer ?
#
loop_
_entity_poly.entity_id
_entity_poly.type
_entity_poly.pdbx_seq_one_letter_code
_entity_poly.pdbx_strand_id
1 'polypeptide(L)'
;MKWFKFYEDLHGSFRIYWRAYGGWSALVRSPYLFLAIVFSCLMFPYWEEAWWQVALNTISNLLGFSIGGYAIWLAIGDQKFTDKLAGPGRDNGKHSPYITVNATFVHFVFVQLLVMLTALLFQAWIPEYNGSVYIQIGTVTWFLSAIGYTLFLYALFMALAAAFTVFRVSQWYDRFIAFEKKTKG
;
A
#
# COMPACT_ATOMS: atom_id res chain seq x y z
N MET A 1 -28.20 7.62 -16.24
CA MET A 1 -27.22 8.73 -16.34
C MET A 1 -26.38 8.97 -15.07
N LYS A 2 -26.82 8.59 -13.85
CA LYS A 2 -26.00 8.73 -12.62
C LYS A 2 -24.76 7.81 -12.56
N TRP A 3 -24.85 6.61 -13.14
CA TRP A 3 -23.77 5.63 -13.14
C TRP A 3 -22.54 6.06 -13.97
N PHE A 4 -22.76 6.72 -15.10
CA PHE A 4 -21.66 7.13 -15.99
C PHE A 4 -20.74 8.17 -15.32
N LYS A 5 -21.35 9.18 -14.68
CA LYS A 5 -20.62 10.21 -13.93
C LYS A 5 -19.80 9.62 -12.77
N PHE A 6 -20.35 8.62 -12.07
CA PHE A 6 -19.62 7.90 -11.03
C PHE A 6 -18.36 7.20 -11.55
N TYR A 7 -18.44 6.53 -12.71
CA TYR A 7 -17.27 5.89 -13.32
C TYR A 7 -16.22 6.90 -13.79
N GLU A 8 -16.64 8.04 -14.33
CA GLU A 8 -15.71 9.12 -14.70
C GLU A 8 -14.97 9.69 -13.47
N ASP A 9 -15.70 9.93 -12.38
CA ASP A 9 -15.14 10.42 -11.12
C ASP A 9 -14.17 9.39 -10.49
N LEU A 10 -14.50 8.10 -10.55
CA LEU A 10 -13.64 7.01 -10.08
C LEU A 10 -12.35 6.92 -10.91
N HIS A 11 -12.46 6.97 -12.23
CA HIS A 11 -11.31 6.91 -13.13
C HIS A 11 -10.41 8.15 -12.96
N GLY A 12 -11.01 9.32 -12.76
CA GLY A 12 -10.31 10.54 -12.40
C GLY A 12 -9.51 10.38 -11.10
N SER A 13 -10.14 9.85 -10.06
CA SER A 13 -9.52 9.61 -8.75
C SER A 13 -8.36 8.61 -8.85
N PHE A 14 -8.55 7.50 -9.55
CA PHE A 14 -7.51 6.49 -9.76
C PHE A 14 -6.31 7.07 -10.51
N ARG A 15 -6.55 7.89 -11.54
CA ARG A 15 -5.48 8.56 -12.29
C ARG A 15 -4.68 9.53 -11.43
N ILE A 16 -5.36 10.30 -10.56
CA ILE A 16 -4.68 11.23 -9.63
C ILE A 16 -3.84 10.43 -8.63
N TYR A 17 -4.43 9.40 -8.01
CA TYR A 17 -3.73 8.50 -7.10
C TYR A 17 -2.45 7.92 -7.74
N TRP A 18 -2.58 7.33 -8.93
CA TRP A 18 -1.48 6.64 -9.58
C TRP A 18 -0.33 7.58 -9.94
N ARG A 19 -0.66 8.79 -10.42
CA ARG A 19 0.33 9.83 -10.72
C ARG A 19 0.98 10.40 -9.45
N ALA A 20 0.20 10.62 -8.40
CA ALA A 20 0.69 11.14 -7.13
C ALA A 20 1.59 10.17 -6.37
N TYR A 21 1.34 8.86 -6.49
CA TYR A 21 2.21 7.82 -5.94
C TYR A 21 3.54 7.70 -6.71
N GLY A 22 3.55 8.05 -8.00
CA GLY A 22 4.73 7.95 -8.88
C GLY A 22 4.66 6.82 -9.91
N GLY A 23 3.49 6.19 -10.04
CA GLY A 23 3.16 5.21 -11.07
C GLY A 23 4.04 3.95 -11.09
N TRP A 24 4.19 3.35 -12.27
CA TRP A 24 4.97 2.13 -12.48
C TRP A 24 6.46 2.31 -12.15
N SER A 25 7.01 3.50 -12.37
CA SER A 25 8.42 3.79 -12.05
C SER A 25 8.68 3.70 -10.55
N ALA A 26 7.77 4.25 -9.73
CA ALA A 26 7.88 4.17 -8.27
C ALA A 26 7.73 2.74 -7.75
N LEU A 27 6.88 1.92 -8.37
CA LEU A 27 6.73 0.50 -8.04
C LEU A 27 8.01 -0.30 -8.30
N VAL A 28 8.51 -0.26 -9.53
CA VAL A 28 9.66 -1.08 -9.94
C VAL A 28 10.95 -0.64 -9.24
N ARG A 29 11.08 0.64 -8.91
CA ARG A 29 12.23 1.18 -8.16
C ARG A 29 12.00 1.22 -6.65
N SER A 30 10.91 0.64 -6.16
CA SER A 30 10.60 0.66 -4.73
C SER A 30 11.62 -0.21 -3.98
N PRO A 31 12.32 0.34 -2.97
CA PRO A 31 13.22 -0.47 -2.13
C PRO A 31 12.45 -1.59 -1.41
N TYR A 32 11.17 -1.36 -1.11
CA TYR A 32 10.30 -2.35 -0.47
C TYR A 32 9.97 -3.53 -1.40
N LEU A 33 9.84 -3.29 -2.71
CA LEU A 33 9.66 -4.37 -3.67
C LEU A 33 10.94 -5.20 -3.81
N PHE A 34 12.10 -4.56 -3.84
CA PHE A 34 13.38 -5.26 -3.86
C PHE A 34 13.58 -6.12 -2.59
N LEU A 35 13.29 -5.56 -1.41
CA LEU A 35 13.31 -6.31 -0.16
C LEU A 35 12.32 -7.48 -0.20
N ALA A 36 11.11 -7.29 -0.71
CA ALA A 36 10.14 -8.37 -0.85
C ALA A 36 10.66 -9.50 -1.73
N ILE A 37 11.31 -9.20 -2.86
CA ILE A 37 11.91 -10.21 -3.74
C ILE A 37 13.04 -10.95 -3.02
N VAL A 38 13.96 -10.22 -2.37
CA VAL A 38 15.08 -10.83 -1.65
C VAL A 38 14.57 -11.77 -0.55
N PHE A 39 13.63 -11.32 0.28
CA PHE A 39 13.04 -12.15 1.33
C PHE A 39 12.24 -13.32 0.75
N SER A 40 11.52 -13.12 -0.35
CA SER A 40 10.80 -14.20 -1.05
C SER A 40 11.76 -15.30 -1.50
N CYS A 41 12.90 -14.94 -2.11
CA CYS A 41 13.92 -15.89 -2.54
C CYS A 41 14.58 -16.61 -1.35
N LEU A 42 14.83 -15.91 -0.23
CA LEU A 42 15.36 -16.54 0.99
C LEU A 42 14.34 -17.50 1.62
N MET A 43 13.05 -17.23 1.45
CA MET A 43 11.93 -18.01 1.98
C MET A 43 11.27 -18.88 0.90
N PHE A 44 12.02 -19.28 -0.14
CA PHE A 44 11.47 -20.06 -1.25
C PHE A 44 10.72 -21.36 -0.86
N PRO A 45 11.01 -22.06 0.26
CA PRO A 45 10.20 -23.22 0.66
C PRO A 45 8.74 -22.87 0.92
N TYR A 46 8.44 -21.62 1.33
CA TYR A 46 7.06 -21.16 1.53
C TYR A 46 6.26 -21.01 0.24
N TRP A 47 6.90 -21.06 -0.93
CA TRP A 47 6.19 -21.05 -2.21
C TRP A 47 5.41 -22.35 -2.42
N GLU A 48 5.77 -23.43 -1.73
CA GLU A 48 5.08 -24.72 -1.82
C GLU A 48 4.05 -24.94 -0.71
N GLU A 49 4.13 -24.12 0.34
CA GLU A 49 3.22 -24.14 1.48
C GLU A 49 1.95 -23.32 1.24
N ALA A 50 0.95 -23.48 2.11
CA ALA A 50 -0.29 -22.69 2.10
C ALA A 50 -0.12 -21.25 2.60
N TRP A 51 0.81 -20.50 2.00
CA TRP A 51 1.07 -19.10 2.34
C TRP A 51 -0.18 -18.22 2.19
N TRP A 52 -1.13 -18.57 1.34
CA TRP A 52 -2.38 -17.84 1.17
C TRP A 52 -3.21 -17.80 2.45
N GLN A 53 -3.21 -18.85 3.27
CA GLN A 53 -3.91 -18.84 4.57
C GLN A 53 -3.26 -17.83 5.52
N VAL A 54 -1.92 -17.85 5.60
CA VAL A 54 -1.15 -16.91 6.40
C VAL A 54 -1.37 -15.47 5.91
N ALA A 55 -1.41 -15.27 4.59
CA ALA A 55 -1.65 -13.97 3.98
C ALA A 55 -3.06 -13.46 4.30
N LEU A 56 -4.11 -14.27 4.19
CA LEU A 56 -5.49 -13.87 4.51
C LEU A 56 -5.62 -13.45 5.99
N ASN A 57 -5.05 -14.24 6.90
CA ASN A 57 -5.07 -13.92 8.34
C ASN A 57 -4.28 -12.66 8.66
N THR A 58 -3.10 -12.49 8.07
CA THR A 58 -2.20 -11.37 8.38
C THR A 58 -2.69 -10.07 7.75
N ILE A 59 -3.06 -10.11 6.46
CA ILE A 59 -3.47 -8.92 5.71
C ILE A 59 -4.83 -8.42 6.16
N SER A 60 -5.77 -9.29 6.56
CA SER A 60 -7.06 -8.86 7.12
C SER A 60 -6.87 -7.94 8.34
N ASN A 61 -5.99 -8.33 9.27
CA ASN A 61 -5.66 -7.53 10.44
C ASN A 61 -4.94 -6.21 10.06
N LEU A 62 -4.00 -6.27 9.13
CA LEU A 62 -3.26 -5.09 8.67
C LEU A 62 -4.13 -4.10 7.90
N LEU A 63 -5.14 -4.57 7.16
CA LEU A 63 -6.05 -3.72 6.40
C LEU A 63 -6.85 -2.82 7.36
N GLY A 64 -7.35 -3.38 8.46
CA GLY A 64 -8.00 -2.61 9.53
C GLY A 64 -7.08 -1.52 10.11
N PHE A 65 -5.82 -1.87 10.41
CA PHE A 65 -4.82 -0.89 10.84
C PHE A 65 -4.55 0.19 9.79
N SER A 66 -4.53 -0.17 8.51
CA SER A 66 -4.20 0.73 7.41
C SER A 66 -5.29 1.77 7.17
N ILE A 67 -6.56 1.35 7.23
CA ILE A 67 -7.71 2.25 7.18
C ILE A 67 -7.75 3.13 8.44
N GLY A 68 -7.51 2.54 9.62
CA GLY A 68 -7.43 3.31 10.88
C GLY A 68 -6.35 4.38 10.85
N GLY A 69 -5.13 4.02 10.43
CA GLY A 69 -4.01 4.94 10.28
C GLY A 69 -4.29 6.04 9.25
N TYR A 70 -4.95 5.69 8.14
CA TYR A 70 -5.36 6.68 7.13
C TYR A 70 -6.42 7.64 7.67
N ALA A 71 -7.41 7.15 8.42
CA ALA A 71 -8.43 7.98 9.06
C ALA A 71 -7.82 8.93 10.11
N ILE A 72 -6.89 8.42 10.94
CA ILE A 72 -6.15 9.23 11.91
C ILE A 72 -5.36 10.31 11.17
N TRP A 73 -4.68 9.99 10.07
CA TRP A 73 -3.98 10.99 9.26
C TRP A 73 -4.92 12.09 8.77
N LEU A 74 -6.08 11.73 8.20
CA LEU A 74 -7.05 12.73 7.73
C LEU A 74 -7.65 13.57 8.88
N ALA A 75 -7.68 13.02 10.09
CA ALA A 75 -8.12 13.74 11.29
C ALA A 75 -7.03 14.63 11.91
N ILE A 76 -5.75 14.34 11.64
CA ILE A 76 -4.61 15.11 12.16
C ILE A 76 -4.38 16.33 11.25
N GLY A 77 -4.66 17.51 11.80
CA GLY A 77 -4.25 18.78 11.21
C GLY A 77 -5.21 19.89 11.57
N ASP A 78 -4.68 20.98 12.13
CA ASP A 78 -5.40 22.26 12.11
C ASP A 78 -5.56 22.68 10.63
N GLN A 79 -6.65 23.37 10.31
CA GLN A 79 -6.98 23.82 8.96
C GLN A 79 -5.82 24.62 8.34
N LYS A 80 -5.09 25.39 9.15
CA LYS A 80 -3.88 26.10 8.72
C LYS A 80 -2.75 25.20 8.25
N PHE A 81 -2.59 24.04 8.88
CA PHE A 81 -1.56 23.07 8.51
C PHE A 81 -1.94 22.36 7.21
N THR A 82 -3.18 21.89 7.10
CA THR A 82 -3.69 21.24 5.89
C THR A 82 -3.71 22.20 4.72
N ASP A 83 -4.09 23.46 4.91
CA ASP A 83 -4.05 24.51 3.87
C ASP A 83 -2.62 24.76 3.35
N LYS A 84 -1.60 24.66 4.21
CA LYS A 84 -0.19 24.78 3.78
C LYS A 84 0.35 23.54 3.08
N LEU A 85 -0.21 22.36 3.35
CA LEU A 85 0.14 21.13 2.66
C LEU A 85 -0.64 20.96 1.35
N ALA A 86 -1.84 21.52 1.29
CA ALA A 86 -2.67 21.61 0.10
C ALA A 86 -2.22 22.78 -0.79
N GLY A 87 -2.66 22.76 -2.05
CA GLY A 87 -2.30 23.78 -3.03
C GLY A 87 -1.60 23.22 -4.26
N PRO A 88 -1.42 24.04 -5.31
CA PRO A 88 -0.68 23.64 -6.50
C PRO A 88 0.73 23.23 -6.09
N GLY A 89 1.20 22.07 -6.55
CA GLY A 89 2.53 21.60 -6.20
C GLY A 89 3.57 22.66 -6.56
N ARG A 90 4.53 22.87 -5.65
CA ARG A 90 5.57 23.90 -5.73
C ARG A 90 6.44 23.88 -7.00
N ASP A 91 6.24 22.89 -7.88
CA ASP A 91 7.12 22.58 -8.98
C ASP A 91 6.30 21.94 -10.12
N ASN A 92 6.48 22.47 -11.34
CA ASN A 92 5.82 22.08 -12.61
C ASN A 92 5.30 20.63 -12.66
N GLY A 93 4.02 20.42 -12.30
CA GLY A 93 3.34 19.13 -12.46
C GLY A 93 3.49 18.12 -11.31
N LYS A 94 4.15 18.45 -10.20
CA LYS A 94 4.18 17.58 -9.01
C LYS A 94 2.92 17.76 -8.16
N HIS A 95 2.41 16.67 -7.60
CA HIS A 95 1.25 16.72 -6.68
C HIS A 95 1.63 17.35 -5.33
N SER A 96 0.65 17.90 -4.62
CA SER A 96 0.89 18.49 -3.30
C SER A 96 1.35 17.43 -2.29
N PRO A 97 2.13 17.80 -1.26
CA PRO A 97 2.51 16.88 -0.19
C PRO A 97 1.32 16.17 0.44
N TYR A 98 0.19 16.87 0.58
CA TYR A 98 -1.07 16.30 1.05
C TYR A 98 -1.55 15.14 0.17
N ILE A 99 -1.64 15.36 -1.14
CA ILE A 99 -2.09 14.33 -2.10
C ILE A 99 -1.09 13.18 -2.19
N THR A 100 0.22 13.43 -2.10
CA THR A 100 1.23 12.38 -2.11
C THR A 100 1.13 11.46 -0.90
N VAL A 101 0.90 12.00 0.30
CA VAL A 101 0.68 11.17 1.50
C VAL A 101 -0.59 10.33 1.34
N ASN A 102 -1.70 10.94 0.91
CA ASN A 102 -2.95 10.21 0.67
C ASN A 102 -2.78 9.10 -0.37
N ALA A 103 -2.09 9.38 -1.47
CA ALA A 103 -1.81 8.40 -2.51
C ALA A 103 -0.96 7.22 -2.00
N THR A 104 -0.05 7.47 -1.04
CA THR A 104 0.77 6.41 -0.41
C THR A 104 -0.11 5.47 0.42
N PHE A 105 -1.04 6.02 1.21
CA PHE A 105 -2.00 5.22 1.97
C PHE A 105 -2.97 4.45 1.07
N VAL A 106 -3.49 5.09 0.03
CA VAL A 106 -4.34 4.42 -0.96
C VAL A 106 -3.59 3.29 -1.65
N HIS A 107 -2.32 3.50 -2.02
CA HIS A 107 -1.48 2.45 -2.59
C HIS A 107 -1.34 1.27 -1.62
N PHE A 108 -1.06 1.56 -0.36
CA PHE A 108 -0.88 0.54 0.66
C PHE A 108 -2.15 -0.32 0.84
N VAL A 109 -3.33 0.31 0.98
CA VAL A 109 -4.62 -0.40 1.07
C VAL A 109 -4.92 -1.19 -0.21
N PHE A 110 -4.64 -0.60 -1.37
CA PHE A 110 -4.87 -1.25 -2.66
C PHE A 110 -4.03 -2.52 -2.82
N VAL A 111 -2.74 -2.46 -2.47
CA VAL A 111 -1.84 -3.63 -2.52
C VAL A 111 -2.29 -4.72 -1.55
N GLN A 112 -2.73 -4.37 -0.33
CA GLN A 112 -3.30 -5.33 0.62
C GLN A 112 -4.52 -6.03 0.05
N LEU A 113 -5.45 -5.29 -0.57
CA LEU A 113 -6.62 -5.87 -1.22
C LEU A 113 -6.22 -6.81 -2.37
N LEU A 114 -5.23 -6.44 -3.18
CA LEU A 114 -4.72 -7.31 -4.25
C LEU A 114 -4.11 -8.61 -3.70
N VAL A 115 -3.40 -8.56 -2.58
CA VAL A 115 -2.89 -9.76 -1.91
C VAL A 115 -4.03 -10.65 -1.44
N MET A 116 -5.05 -10.08 -0.80
CA MET A 116 -6.21 -10.86 -0.35
C MET A 116 -6.93 -11.54 -1.51
N LEU A 117 -7.18 -10.83 -2.61
CA LEU A 117 -7.81 -11.39 -3.80
C LEU A 117 -6.95 -12.50 -4.41
N THR A 118 -5.63 -12.31 -4.46
CA THR A 118 -4.69 -13.32 -4.95
C THR A 118 -4.69 -14.55 -4.04
N ALA A 119 -4.64 -14.37 -2.72
CA ALA A 119 -4.68 -15.46 -1.75
C ALA A 119 -6.00 -16.25 -1.82
N LEU A 120 -7.14 -15.57 -2.00
CA LEU A 120 -8.43 -16.23 -2.23
C LEU A 120 -8.44 -17.06 -3.52
N LEU A 121 -7.82 -16.57 -4.60
CA LEU A 121 -7.66 -17.36 -5.82
C LEU A 121 -6.83 -18.62 -5.52
N PHE A 122 -5.67 -18.49 -4.87
CA PHE A 122 -4.86 -19.66 -4.52
C PHE A 122 -5.64 -20.67 -3.67
N GLN A 123 -6.36 -20.20 -2.65
CA GLN A 123 -7.20 -21.05 -1.82
C GLN A 123 -8.32 -21.77 -2.60
N ALA A 124 -8.91 -21.12 -3.61
CA ALA A 124 -9.97 -21.72 -4.42
C ALA A 124 -9.46 -22.77 -5.42
N TRP A 125 -8.26 -22.57 -5.96
CA TRP A 125 -7.70 -23.41 -7.03
C TRP A 125 -6.77 -24.51 -6.53
N ILE A 126 -6.31 -24.42 -5.28
CA ILE A 126 -5.39 -25.39 -4.67
C ILE A 126 -6.14 -26.15 -3.56
N PRO A 127 -6.63 -27.36 -3.84
CA PRO A 127 -7.36 -28.15 -2.86
C PRO A 127 -6.44 -28.64 -1.74
N GLU A 128 -6.84 -28.42 -0.49
CA GLU A 128 -6.21 -29.00 0.69
C GLU A 128 -6.65 -30.47 0.84
N TYR A 129 -5.70 -31.42 0.87
CA TYR A 129 -5.99 -32.84 1.08
C TYR A 129 -5.40 -33.32 2.40
N ASN A 130 -6.23 -33.76 3.36
CA ASN A 130 -5.80 -34.31 4.66
C ASN A 130 -4.84 -33.41 5.48
N GLY A 131 -5.06 -32.09 5.49
CA GLY A 131 -4.28 -31.16 6.31
C GLY A 131 -2.79 -31.04 5.94
N SER A 132 -2.37 -31.72 4.87
CA SER A 132 -1.03 -31.67 4.31
C SER A 132 -1.17 -31.17 2.89
N VAL A 133 -0.56 -30.03 2.60
CA VAL A 133 -0.59 -29.39 1.29
C VAL A 133 0.35 -30.16 0.36
N TYR A 134 -0.03 -31.39 -0.03
CA TYR A 134 0.68 -32.18 -1.03
C TYR A 134 0.26 -31.70 -2.41
N ILE A 135 0.77 -30.54 -2.81
CA ILE A 135 0.55 -30.08 -4.17
C ILE A 135 1.76 -30.53 -4.97
N GLN A 136 1.52 -31.35 -6.00
CA GLN A 136 2.38 -31.30 -7.18
C GLN A 136 2.18 -29.92 -7.79
N ILE A 137 2.88 -28.93 -7.26
CA ILE A 137 2.90 -27.60 -7.84
C ILE A 137 3.65 -27.76 -9.16
N GLY A 138 2.91 -27.89 -10.26
CA GLY A 138 3.49 -27.80 -11.59
C GLY A 138 4.30 -26.52 -11.72
N THR A 139 5.28 -26.49 -12.63
CA THR A 139 6.20 -25.35 -12.79
C THR A 139 5.48 -24.00 -12.93
N VAL A 140 4.30 -23.99 -13.54
CA VAL A 140 3.45 -22.80 -13.69
C VAL A 140 2.85 -22.34 -12.36
N THR A 141 2.29 -23.26 -11.55
CA THR A 141 1.72 -22.90 -10.25
C THR A 141 2.80 -22.49 -9.26
N TRP A 142 4.03 -23.00 -9.41
CA TRP A 142 5.16 -22.67 -8.54
C TRP A 142 5.63 -21.24 -8.78
N PHE A 143 5.78 -20.87 -10.05
CA PHE A 143 6.13 -19.50 -10.42
C PHE A 143 5.05 -18.50 -10.01
N LEU A 144 3.77 -18.84 -10.22
CA LEU A 144 2.65 -18.01 -9.75
C LEU A 144 2.64 -17.90 -8.22
N SER A 145 2.93 -18.98 -7.50
CA SER A 145 3.03 -19.00 -6.05
C SER A 145 4.15 -18.09 -5.54
N ALA A 146 5.33 -18.14 -6.18
CA ALA A 146 6.44 -17.25 -5.91
C ALA A 146 6.06 -15.77 -6.10
N ILE A 147 5.33 -15.44 -7.17
CA ILE A 147 4.82 -14.08 -7.41
C ILE A 147 3.82 -13.69 -6.33
N GLY A 148 2.86 -14.56 -6.01
CA GLY A 148 1.84 -14.30 -4.99
C GLY A 148 2.44 -14.07 -3.61
N TYR A 149 3.42 -14.91 -3.22
CA TYR A 149 4.16 -14.77 -1.97
C TYR A 149 5.00 -13.49 -1.93
N THR A 150 5.65 -13.15 -3.04
CA THR A 150 6.39 -11.87 -3.17
C THR A 150 5.47 -10.68 -3.02
N LEU A 151 4.26 -10.72 -3.60
CA LEU A 151 3.25 -9.69 -3.45
C LEU A 151 2.78 -9.58 -1.99
N PHE A 152 2.61 -10.70 -1.30
CA PHE A 152 2.30 -10.74 0.14
C PHE A 152 3.40 -10.06 0.96
N LEU A 153 4.67 -10.41 0.77
CA LEU A 153 5.80 -9.76 1.45
C LEU A 153 5.89 -8.27 1.12
N TYR A 154 5.64 -7.89 -0.13
CA TYR A 154 5.60 -6.48 -0.53
C TYR A 154 4.53 -5.70 0.24
N ALA A 155 3.33 -6.28 0.44
CA ALA A 155 2.29 -5.66 1.26
C ALA A 155 2.72 -5.50 2.73
N LEU A 156 3.46 -6.45 3.30
CA LEU A 156 4.02 -6.32 4.66
C LEU A 156 5.03 -5.16 4.74
N PHE A 157 5.96 -5.08 3.79
CA PHE A 157 6.94 -3.99 3.75
C PHE A 157 6.30 -2.62 3.48
N MET A 158 5.20 -2.57 2.74
CA MET A 158 4.41 -1.35 2.55
C MET A 158 3.81 -0.83 3.87
N ALA A 159 3.57 -1.69 4.87
CA ALA A 159 3.16 -1.24 6.20
C ALA A 159 4.23 -0.38 6.87
N LEU A 160 5.50 -0.77 6.74
CA LEU A 160 6.63 0.02 7.21
C LEU A 160 6.73 1.35 6.44
N ALA A 161 6.53 1.32 5.12
CA ALA A 161 6.50 2.51 4.28
C ALA A 161 5.41 3.52 4.71
N ALA A 162 4.21 3.01 5.01
CA ALA A 162 3.10 3.81 5.50
C ALA A 162 3.40 4.41 6.88
N ALA A 163 3.96 3.61 7.81
CA ALA A 163 4.37 4.08 9.13
C ALA A 163 5.39 5.23 9.05
N PHE A 164 6.43 5.09 8.21
CA PHE A 164 7.40 6.17 8.00
C PHE A 164 6.80 7.39 7.29
N THR A 165 5.77 7.20 6.46
CA THR A 165 5.05 8.32 5.85
C THR A 165 4.31 9.15 6.90
N VAL A 166 3.64 8.51 7.87
CA VAL A 166 3.02 9.18 9.02
C VAL A 166 4.07 9.89 9.88
N PHE A 167 5.20 9.23 10.14
CA PHE A 167 6.29 9.85 10.91
C PHE A 167 6.88 11.08 10.20
N ARG A 168 7.03 11.03 8.87
CA ARG A 168 7.48 12.18 8.08
C ARG A 168 6.49 13.35 8.17
N VAL A 169 5.20 13.05 8.15
CA VAL A 169 4.15 14.04 8.34
C VAL A 169 4.24 14.68 9.72
N SER A 170 4.43 13.90 10.79
CA SER A 170 4.53 14.45 12.15
C SER A 170 5.74 15.39 12.26
N GLN A 171 6.86 15.07 11.59
CA GLN A 171 8.00 15.98 11.48
C GLN A 171 7.70 17.28 10.71
N TRP A 172 6.83 17.24 9.68
CA TRP A 172 6.37 18.46 9.01
C TRP A 172 5.50 19.31 9.93
N TYR A 173 4.63 18.67 10.71
CA TYR A 173 3.78 19.35 11.69
C TYR A 173 4.61 20.04 12.78
N ASP A 174 5.58 19.34 13.36
CA ASP A 174 6.48 19.90 14.38
C ASP A 174 7.23 21.15 13.86
N ARG A 175 7.80 21.07 12.65
CA ARG A 175 8.45 22.22 11.98
C ARG A 175 7.48 23.37 11.72
N PHE A 176 6.25 23.08 11.33
CA PHE A 176 5.22 24.10 11.11
C PHE A 176 4.91 24.88 12.38
N ILE A 177 4.72 24.18 13.51
CA ILE A 177 4.48 24.81 14.82
C ILE A 177 5.69 25.63 15.27
N ALA A 178 6.91 25.10 15.09
CA ALA A 178 8.14 25.84 15.41
C ALA A 178 8.26 27.15 14.60
N PHE A 179 7.89 27.12 13.31
CA PHE A 179 7.87 28.31 12.47
C PHE A 179 6.81 29.33 12.91
N GLU A 180 5.58 28.87 13.20
CA GLU A 180 4.52 29.77 13.68
C GLU A 180 4.90 30.48 14.98
N LYS A 181 5.54 29.78 15.92
CA LYS A 181 6.02 30.38 17.18
C LYS A 181 7.07 31.46 16.92
N LYS A 182 8.00 31.24 15.98
CA LYS A 182 9.03 32.23 15.61
C LYS A 182 8.49 33.47 14.91
N THR A 183 7.39 33.36 14.17
CA THR A 183 6.78 34.51 13.48
C THR A 183 5.86 35.35 14.36
N LYS A 184 5.41 34.80 15.49
CA LYS A 184 4.49 35.47 16.43
C LYS A 184 5.19 36.08 17.65
N GLY A 185 6.45 35.72 17.91
CA GLY A 185 7.29 36.28 18.97
C GLY A 185 8.33 37.22 18.38
#